data_AF-A0A662APK5-F1
#
_entry.id   AF-A0A662APK5-F1
#
_cell.length_a   1.000
_cell.length_b   1.000
_cell.length_c   1.000
_cell.angle_alpha   90.00
_cell.angle_beta   90.00
_cell.angle_gamma   90.00
#
_symmetry.space_group_name_H-M   'P 1'
#
loop_
_entity.id
_entity.type
_entity.pdbx_description
1 polymer ?
#
loop_
_entity_poly.entity_id
_entity_poly.type
_entity_poly.pdbx_seq_one_letter_code
_entity_poly.pdbx_strand_id
1 'polypeptide(L)'
;MNKLYITITILFFSISVKAQNLLTSQQLDTCTVYSSIEEALLTPKKVYVLDLSSNSLKEVPKSIMKLKKLQRLNLSNNSITELPKEFFKLKLIQELNLEENRLKALPPKISKFIHLKELNLTRTKIPSIPESFSNLNSLRELNLSWNDLKADSI
;
A
#
# COMPACT_ATOMS: atom_id res chain seq x y z
N MET A 1 12.84 -53.86 19.64
CA MET A 1 11.62 -53.23 20.20
C MET A 1 11.54 -51.81 19.67
N ASN A 2 10.48 -51.53 18.91
CA ASN A 2 10.31 -50.32 18.10
C ASN A 2 9.97 -49.09 18.97
N LYS A 3 10.71 -48.00 18.68
CA LYS A 3 10.36 -46.56 18.62
C LYS A 3 9.19 -46.05 19.46
N LEU A 4 9.43 -44.96 20.19
CA LEU A 4 8.66 -43.73 19.93
C LEU A 4 9.42 -42.47 20.30
N TYR A 5 9.95 -41.81 19.28
CA TYR A 5 10.29 -40.39 19.30
C TYR A 5 8.98 -39.61 19.41
N ILE A 6 8.81 -38.83 20.47
CA ILE A 6 7.77 -37.81 20.52
C ILE A 6 8.50 -36.47 20.39
N THR A 7 8.75 -36.07 19.15
CA THR A 7 9.00 -34.67 18.84
C THR A 7 7.74 -33.93 19.17
N ILE A 8 7.81 -33.02 20.15
CA ILE A 8 6.75 -32.06 20.45
C ILE A 8 6.68 -31.12 19.26
N THR A 9 5.93 -31.50 18.23
CA THR A 9 5.37 -30.56 17.27
C THR A 9 4.37 -29.72 18.05
N ILE A 10 4.82 -28.57 18.54
CA ILE A 10 3.92 -27.53 19.01
C ILE A 10 3.08 -27.14 17.78
N LEU A 11 1.86 -27.68 17.77
CA LEU A 11 0.80 -27.30 16.89
C LEU A 11 0.49 -25.83 17.23
N PHE A 12 1.14 -24.88 16.57
CA PHE A 12 0.62 -23.51 16.49
C PHE A 12 -0.61 -23.57 15.58
N PHE A 13 -1.69 -24.11 16.14
CA PHE A 13 -3.02 -23.82 15.69
C PHE A 13 -3.36 -22.42 16.20
N SER A 14 -2.70 -21.41 15.62
CA SER A 14 -3.17 -20.04 15.74
C SER A 14 -4.47 -19.97 14.93
N ILE A 15 -5.57 -20.05 15.66
CA ILE A 15 -6.88 -19.54 15.24
C ILE A 15 -6.66 -18.06 14.91
N SER A 16 -6.31 -17.77 13.66
CA SER A 16 -6.33 -16.42 13.13
C SER A 16 -7.58 -16.30 12.26
N VAL A 17 -8.61 -15.72 12.88
CA VAL A 17 -9.85 -15.22 12.30
C VAL A 17 -9.64 -14.80 10.85
N LYS A 18 -10.14 -15.58 9.86
CA LYS A 18 -10.34 -15.23 8.44
C LYS A 18 -9.54 -14.01 7.93
N ALA A 19 -8.23 -13.99 8.18
CA ALA A 19 -7.46 -12.77 8.03
C ALA A 19 -7.34 -12.55 6.53
N GLN A 20 -7.57 -11.32 6.11
CA GLN A 20 -7.18 -10.92 4.77
C GLN A 20 -5.64 -11.03 4.74
N ASN A 21 -5.11 -12.20 4.34
CA ASN A 21 -3.70 -12.56 4.50
C ASN A 21 -2.78 -11.43 4.01
N LEU A 22 -2.22 -10.68 4.95
CA LEU A 22 -1.10 -9.77 4.72
C LEU A 22 0.11 -10.65 4.48
N LEU A 23 0.77 -10.43 3.35
CA LEU A 23 2.00 -11.10 3.01
C LEU A 23 3.16 -10.39 3.72
N THR A 24 4.19 -11.13 4.08
CA THR A 24 5.46 -10.52 4.49
C THR A 24 6.10 -9.82 3.28
N SER A 25 7.06 -8.91 3.50
CA SER A 25 7.79 -8.28 2.40
C SER A 25 8.47 -9.34 1.51
N GLN A 26 9.08 -10.37 2.12
CA GLN A 26 9.68 -11.48 1.36
C GLN A 26 8.65 -12.24 0.51
N GLN A 27 7.41 -12.38 0.97
CA GLN A 27 6.34 -13.00 0.18
C GLN A 27 5.87 -12.07 -0.96
N LEU A 28 5.79 -10.75 -0.71
CA LEU A 28 5.45 -9.78 -1.75
C LEU A 28 6.49 -9.73 -2.85
N ASP A 29 7.77 -9.89 -2.53
CA ASP A 29 8.86 -9.91 -3.51
C ASP A 29 8.77 -11.10 -4.48
N THR A 30 8.09 -12.17 -4.08
CA THR A 30 7.82 -13.35 -4.94
C THR A 30 6.51 -13.27 -5.72
N CYS A 31 5.67 -12.24 -5.47
CA CYS A 31 4.39 -12.10 -6.14
C CYS A 31 4.57 -11.62 -7.59
N THR A 32 3.65 -12.03 -8.46
CA THR A 32 3.55 -11.45 -9.81
C THR A 32 3.32 -9.94 -9.71
N VAL A 33 4.17 -9.18 -10.38
CA VAL A 33 4.01 -7.72 -10.56
C VAL A 33 3.20 -7.50 -11.83
N TYR A 34 2.00 -6.93 -11.67
CA TYR A 34 1.18 -6.50 -12.79
C TYR A 34 1.57 -5.08 -13.17
N SER A 35 1.76 -4.80 -14.46
CA SER A 35 2.12 -3.46 -14.96
C SER A 35 0.97 -2.72 -15.66
N SER A 36 -0.19 -3.37 -15.77
CA SER A 36 -1.40 -2.85 -16.40
C SER A 36 -2.62 -3.15 -15.54
N ILE A 37 -3.56 -2.19 -15.50
CA ILE A 37 -4.82 -2.39 -14.80
C ILE A 37 -5.70 -3.41 -15.52
N GLU A 38 -5.66 -3.46 -16.84
CA GLU A 38 -6.40 -4.42 -17.67
C GLU A 38 -5.97 -5.85 -17.34
N GLU A 39 -4.66 -6.11 -17.30
CA GLU A 39 -4.11 -7.42 -16.95
C GLU A 39 -4.46 -7.82 -15.51
N ALA A 40 -4.27 -6.90 -14.56
CA ALA A 40 -4.60 -7.12 -13.15
C ALA A 40 -6.08 -7.51 -12.96
N LEU A 41 -6.98 -6.92 -13.75
CA LEU A 41 -8.42 -7.17 -13.70
C LEU A 41 -8.84 -8.53 -14.28
N LEU A 42 -7.97 -9.23 -15.00
CA LEU A 42 -8.22 -10.63 -15.40
C LEU A 42 -8.19 -11.57 -14.19
N THR A 43 -7.42 -11.24 -13.15
CA THR A 43 -7.23 -12.10 -11.97
C THR A 43 -7.27 -11.30 -10.64
N PRO A 44 -8.31 -10.50 -10.38
CA PRO A 44 -8.33 -9.46 -9.33
C PRO A 44 -8.20 -10.01 -7.90
N LYS A 45 -8.44 -11.31 -7.70
CA LYS A 45 -8.28 -12.02 -6.41
C LYS A 45 -6.84 -12.46 -6.13
N LYS A 46 -5.94 -12.37 -7.12
CA LYS A 46 -4.54 -12.79 -7.05
C LYS A 46 -3.54 -11.62 -7.14
N VAL A 47 -4.03 -10.39 -7.29
CA VAL A 47 -3.18 -9.20 -7.41
C VAL A 47 -2.78 -8.70 -6.03
N TYR A 48 -1.50 -8.84 -5.69
CA TYR A 48 -0.89 -8.33 -4.46
C TYR A 48 0.04 -7.15 -4.74
N VAL A 49 0.67 -7.14 -5.91
CA VAL A 49 1.61 -6.10 -6.36
C VAL A 49 1.14 -5.54 -7.70
N LEU A 50 1.00 -4.22 -7.79
CA LEU A 50 0.64 -3.51 -9.00
C LEU A 50 1.56 -2.31 -9.19
N ASP A 51 2.23 -2.27 -10.33
CA ASP A 51 3.04 -1.14 -10.75
C ASP A 51 2.32 -0.40 -11.89
N LEU A 52 1.86 0.81 -11.62
CA LEU A 52 1.32 1.70 -12.64
C LEU A 52 2.18 2.97 -12.77
N SER A 53 3.45 2.91 -12.41
CA SER A 53 4.36 4.04 -12.58
C SER A 53 4.53 4.44 -14.05
N SER A 54 4.81 5.72 -14.28
CA SER A 54 5.11 6.26 -15.62
C SER A 54 4.02 6.06 -16.68
N ASN A 55 2.75 5.95 -16.27
CA ASN A 55 1.61 5.71 -17.17
C ASN A 55 0.83 6.98 -17.54
N SER A 56 1.38 8.17 -17.26
CA SER A 56 0.73 9.47 -17.54
C SER A 56 -0.68 9.61 -16.93
N LEU A 57 -0.95 8.91 -15.82
CA LEU A 57 -2.24 8.90 -15.15
C LEU A 57 -2.53 10.29 -14.55
N LYS A 58 -3.68 10.88 -14.91
CA LYS A 58 -4.15 12.14 -14.32
C LYS A 58 -4.95 11.93 -13.02
N GLU A 59 -5.48 10.72 -12.85
CA GLU A 59 -6.25 10.28 -11.69
C GLU A 59 -5.97 8.82 -11.41
N VAL A 60 -6.24 8.38 -10.18
CA VAL A 60 -6.18 6.95 -9.83
C VAL A 60 -7.36 6.23 -10.52
N PRO A 61 -7.11 5.19 -11.35
CA PRO A 61 -8.19 4.47 -12.04
C PRO A 61 -9.20 3.86 -11.06
N LYS A 62 -10.48 4.19 -11.19
CA LYS A 62 -11.53 3.69 -10.27
C LYS A 62 -11.57 2.15 -10.19
N SER A 63 -11.18 1.47 -11.26
CA SER A 63 -11.15 0.00 -11.35
C SER A 63 -10.14 -0.66 -10.40
N ILE A 64 -9.09 0.05 -9.96
CA ILE A 64 -8.12 -0.46 -8.97
C ILE A 64 -8.80 -0.86 -7.65
N MET A 65 -9.98 -0.29 -7.36
CA MET A 65 -10.80 -0.65 -6.20
C MET A 65 -11.30 -2.09 -6.21
N LYS A 66 -11.26 -2.79 -7.35
CA LYS A 66 -11.62 -4.21 -7.46
C LYS A 66 -10.52 -5.13 -6.91
N LEU A 67 -9.28 -4.64 -6.78
CA LEU A 67 -8.10 -5.40 -6.37
C LEU A 67 -7.99 -5.46 -4.83
N LYS A 68 -8.92 -6.17 -4.19
CA LYS A 68 -9.05 -6.19 -2.71
C LYS A 68 -7.88 -6.84 -1.97
N LYS A 69 -6.98 -7.52 -2.68
CA LYS A 69 -5.79 -8.16 -2.13
C LYS A 69 -4.51 -7.34 -2.30
N LEU A 70 -4.59 -6.18 -2.95
CA LEU A 70 -3.45 -5.33 -3.26
C LEU A 70 -2.76 -4.84 -1.98
N GLN A 71 -1.44 -4.97 -1.93
CA GLN A 71 -0.59 -4.64 -0.77
C GLN A 71 0.60 -3.74 -1.14
N ARG A 72 1.18 -3.91 -2.34
CA ARG A 72 2.20 -3.01 -2.90
C ARG A 72 1.64 -2.32 -4.12
N LEU A 73 1.62 -0.99 -4.09
CA LEU A 73 1.11 -0.18 -5.19
C LEU A 73 2.12 0.92 -5.53
N ASN A 74 2.63 0.88 -6.76
CA ASN A 74 3.45 1.93 -7.32
C ASN A 74 2.61 2.79 -8.28
N LEU A 75 2.49 4.08 -7.99
CA LEU A 75 1.83 5.10 -8.82
C LEU A 75 2.80 6.24 -9.17
N SER A 76 4.11 6.03 -9.00
CA SER A 76 5.11 7.09 -9.18
C SER A 76 5.15 7.61 -10.62
N ASN A 77 5.72 8.81 -10.81
CA ASN A 77 5.94 9.41 -12.13
C ASN A 77 4.64 9.52 -12.97
N ASN A 78 3.58 9.99 -12.33
CA ASN A 78 2.29 10.23 -12.98
C ASN A 78 1.89 11.71 -12.81
N SER A 79 0.67 12.07 -13.17
CA SER A 79 0.12 13.42 -13.02
C SER A 79 -1.10 13.43 -12.09
N ILE A 80 -1.15 12.54 -11.11
CA ILE A 80 -2.26 12.42 -10.17
C ILE A 80 -2.29 13.66 -9.27
N THR A 81 -3.45 14.29 -9.20
CA THR A 81 -3.63 15.52 -8.40
C THR A 81 -4.37 15.31 -7.09
N GLU A 82 -5.09 14.18 -6.97
CA GLU A 82 -5.85 13.82 -5.77
C GLU A 82 -6.02 12.30 -5.65
N LEU A 83 -6.26 11.84 -4.41
CA LEU A 83 -6.61 10.46 -4.10
C LEU A 83 -8.12 10.37 -3.82
N PRO A 84 -8.92 9.63 -4.61
CA PRO A 84 -10.36 9.60 -4.45
C PRO A 84 -10.77 8.93 -3.12
N LYS A 85 -11.94 9.27 -2.57
CA LYS A 85 -12.43 8.74 -1.28
C LYS A 85 -12.44 7.21 -1.24
N GLU A 86 -12.73 6.58 -2.36
CA GLU A 86 -12.78 5.13 -2.53
C GLU A 86 -11.40 4.50 -2.38
N PHE A 87 -10.31 5.20 -2.73
CA PHE A 87 -8.93 4.71 -2.68
C PHE A 87 -8.59 4.07 -1.34
N PHE A 88 -9.08 4.68 -0.26
CA PHE A 88 -8.90 4.26 1.13
C PHE A 88 -9.73 3.01 1.53
N LYS A 89 -10.39 2.36 0.57
CA LYS A 89 -11.00 1.01 0.71
C LYS A 89 -10.00 -0.12 0.46
N LEU A 90 -8.82 0.16 -0.10
CA LEU A 90 -7.73 -0.81 -0.24
C LEU A 90 -7.01 -1.01 1.10
N LYS A 91 -7.65 -1.75 2.02
CA LYS A 91 -7.22 -1.83 3.43
C LYS A 91 -5.89 -2.54 3.67
N LEU A 92 -5.42 -3.32 2.71
CA LEU A 92 -4.24 -4.17 2.85
C LEU A 92 -2.95 -3.55 2.29
N ILE A 93 -3.00 -2.29 1.84
CA ILE A 93 -1.82 -1.58 1.37
C ILE A 93 -0.78 -1.52 2.51
N GLN A 94 0.41 -2.02 2.20
CA GLN A 94 1.61 -2.02 3.02
C GLN A 94 2.65 -1.05 2.45
N GLU A 95 2.73 -0.93 1.13
CA GLU A 95 3.72 -0.10 0.46
C GLU A 95 3.01 0.72 -0.63
N LEU A 96 3.16 2.05 -0.55
CA LEU A 96 2.56 2.98 -1.48
C LEU A 96 3.60 3.99 -1.96
N ASN A 97 3.90 3.94 -3.26
CA ASN A 97 4.72 4.94 -3.91
C ASN A 97 3.86 5.91 -4.72
N LEU A 98 3.90 7.18 -4.36
CA LEU A 98 3.22 8.30 -5.03
C LEU A 98 4.21 9.35 -5.55
N GLU A 99 5.51 9.05 -5.52
CA GLU A 99 6.58 9.94 -5.96
C GLU A 99 6.32 10.59 -7.32
N GLU A 100 6.75 11.84 -7.48
CA GLU A 100 6.61 12.60 -8.73
C GLU A 100 5.17 12.60 -9.27
N ASN A 101 4.21 12.86 -8.38
CA ASN A 101 2.85 13.25 -8.73
C ASN A 101 2.61 14.74 -8.39
N ARG A 102 1.38 15.23 -8.55
CA ARG A 102 1.03 16.65 -8.32
C ARG A 102 -0.08 16.78 -7.28
N LEU A 103 0.04 16.01 -6.19
CA LEU A 103 -0.97 15.94 -5.14
C LEU A 103 -1.14 17.31 -4.47
N LYS A 104 -2.34 17.90 -4.58
CA LYS A 104 -2.63 19.19 -3.96
C LYS A 104 -2.63 19.13 -2.43
N ALA A 105 -2.97 17.96 -1.88
CA ALA A 105 -2.99 17.70 -0.45
C ALA A 105 -2.97 16.19 -0.21
N LEU A 106 -2.46 15.79 0.97
CA LEU A 106 -2.64 14.44 1.49
C LEU A 106 -3.89 14.42 2.39
N PRO A 107 -4.98 13.71 2.02
CA PRO A 107 -6.21 13.76 2.80
C PRO A 107 -6.07 13.01 4.14
N PRO A 108 -6.78 13.43 5.22
CA PRO A 108 -6.75 12.74 6.51
C PRO A 108 -7.13 11.26 6.46
N LYS A 109 -7.84 10.84 5.40
CA LYS A 109 -8.18 9.43 5.16
C LYS A 109 -6.95 8.55 4.91
N ILE A 110 -5.75 9.09 4.70
CA ILE A 110 -4.52 8.29 4.60
C ILE A 110 -4.33 7.36 5.80
N SER A 111 -4.75 7.82 7.00
CA SER A 111 -4.80 7.04 8.26
C SER A 111 -5.59 5.72 8.16
N LYS A 112 -6.40 5.54 7.12
CA LYS A 112 -7.16 4.30 6.87
C LYS A 112 -6.30 3.15 6.35
N PHE A 113 -5.07 3.40 5.91
CA PHE A 113 -4.10 2.36 5.56
C PHE A 113 -3.34 1.93 6.82
N ILE A 114 -4.05 1.25 7.73
CA ILE A 114 -3.52 0.84 9.04
C ILE A 114 -2.33 -0.13 8.94
N HIS A 115 -2.12 -0.75 7.78
CA HIS A 115 -1.02 -1.67 7.51
C HIS A 115 0.12 -1.04 6.69
N LEU A 116 0.02 0.27 6.38
CA LEU A 116 1.04 0.98 5.62
C LEU A 116 2.34 1.02 6.41
N LYS A 117 3.40 0.47 5.81
CA LYS A 117 4.76 0.40 6.32
C LYS A 117 5.68 1.40 5.62
N GLU A 118 5.45 1.59 4.32
CA GLU A 118 6.30 2.44 3.48
C GLU A 118 5.42 3.38 2.66
N LEU A 119 5.72 4.67 2.74
CA LEU A 119 5.04 5.72 2.00
C LEU A 119 6.06 6.68 1.38
N ASN A 120 6.13 6.69 0.06
CA ASN A 120 6.94 7.65 -0.67
C ASN A 120 6.05 8.74 -1.27
N LEU A 121 6.24 9.98 -0.81
CA LEU A 121 5.56 11.19 -1.25
C LEU A 121 6.55 12.22 -1.81
N THR A 122 7.76 11.78 -2.19
CA THR A 122 8.80 12.65 -2.75
C THR A 122 8.26 13.43 -3.95
N ARG A 123 8.52 14.74 -4.00
CA ARG A 123 8.10 15.59 -5.13
C ARG A 123 6.60 15.54 -5.44
N THR A 124 5.73 15.43 -4.43
CA THR A 124 4.27 15.42 -4.62
C THR A 124 3.59 16.78 -4.50
N LYS A 125 4.32 17.83 -4.08
CA LYS A 125 3.83 19.21 -3.88
C LYS A 125 2.82 19.38 -2.76
N ILE A 126 2.81 18.46 -1.79
CA ILE A 126 1.91 18.59 -0.64
C ILE A 126 2.38 19.74 0.27
N PRO A 127 1.46 20.61 0.75
CA PRO A 127 1.81 21.74 1.61
C PRO A 127 1.90 21.37 3.10
N SER A 128 1.26 20.27 3.49
CA SER A 128 1.17 19.81 4.87
C SER A 128 0.83 18.33 4.97
N ILE A 129 1.04 17.77 6.16
CA ILE A 129 0.63 16.42 6.55
C ILE A 129 -0.61 16.55 7.47
N PRO A 130 -1.66 15.73 7.31
CA PRO A 130 -2.83 15.81 8.19
C PRO A 130 -2.52 15.26 9.58
N GLU A 131 -3.07 15.84 10.66
CA GLU A 131 -2.87 15.37 12.06
C GLU A 131 -3.12 13.87 12.25
N SER A 132 -4.11 13.33 11.52
CA SER A 132 -4.44 11.89 11.50
C SER A 132 -3.29 10.97 11.07
N PHE A 133 -2.21 11.51 10.51
CA PHE A 133 -1.03 10.77 10.09
C PHE A 133 -0.35 10.07 11.26
N SER A 134 -0.48 10.62 12.47
CA SER A 134 -0.08 9.98 13.73
C SER A 134 -0.72 8.61 13.97
N ASN A 135 -1.85 8.30 13.31
CA ASN A 135 -2.52 7.00 13.41
C ASN A 135 -1.91 5.91 12.51
N LEU A 136 -0.91 6.22 11.69
CA LEU A 136 -0.21 5.25 10.84
C LEU A 136 0.82 4.46 11.66
N ASN A 137 0.34 3.71 12.66
CA ASN A 137 1.18 3.00 13.65
C ASN A 137 2.08 1.90 13.07
N SER A 138 1.83 1.47 11.83
CA SER A 138 2.66 0.48 11.12
C SER A 138 3.76 1.11 10.28
N LEU A 139 3.75 2.44 10.09
CA LEU A 139 4.66 3.14 9.19
C LEU A 139 6.08 3.13 9.75
N ARG A 140 7.03 2.76 8.90
CA ARG A 140 8.46 2.63 9.24
C ARG A 140 9.32 3.51 8.36
N GLU A 141 8.89 3.70 7.11
CA GLU A 141 9.58 4.53 6.15
C GLU A 141 8.61 5.55 5.56
N LEU A 142 9.02 6.81 5.62
CA LEU A 142 8.30 7.94 5.07
C LEU A 142 9.29 8.84 4.35
N ASN A 143 9.08 9.04 3.05
CA ASN A 143 9.86 10.01 2.29
C ASN A 143 8.98 11.19 1.87
N LEU A 144 9.35 12.37 2.36
CA LEU A 144 8.68 13.65 2.11
C LEU A 144 9.61 14.65 1.40
N SER A 145 10.76 14.19 0.91
CA SER A 145 11.76 15.05 0.31
C SER A 145 11.16 15.84 -0.85
N TRP A 146 11.66 17.07 -1.05
CA TRP A 146 11.27 17.91 -2.20
C TRP A 146 9.76 18.18 -2.28
N ASN A 147 9.10 18.40 -1.14
CA ASN A 147 7.73 18.92 -1.06
C ASN A 147 7.70 20.37 -0.60
N ASP A 148 6.54 21.00 -0.75
CA ASP A 148 6.29 22.39 -0.36
C ASP A 148 5.80 22.49 1.10
N LEU A 149 6.37 21.67 2.00
CA LEU A 149 5.93 21.58 3.39
C LEU A 149 6.22 22.89 4.13
N LYS A 150 5.17 23.45 4.73
CA LYS A 150 5.32 24.60 5.65
C LYS A 150 5.98 24.16 6.96
N ALA A 151 6.70 25.07 7.61
CA ALA A 151 7.44 24.79 8.84
C ALA A 151 6.55 24.22 9.97
N ASP A 152 5.30 24.65 10.03
CA ASP A 152 4.34 24.28 11.09
C ASP A 152 3.59 22.96 10.78
N SER A 153 3.91 22.30 9.67
CA SER A 153 3.20 21.13 9.15
C SER A 153 3.80 19.77 9.57
N ILE A 154 4.81 19.78 10.47
CA ILE A 154 5.55 18.59 10.92
C ILE A 154 5.46 18.46 12.44
#